data_AF-A0A7S4FMK6-F1
#
_entry.id   AF-A0A7S4FMK6-F1
#
_cell.length_a   1.000
_cell.length_b   1.000
_cell.length_c   1.000
_cell.angle_alpha   90.00
_cell.angle_beta   90.00
_cell.angle_gamma   90.00
#
_symmetry.space_group_name_H-M   'P 1'
#
loop_
_entity.id
_entity.type
_entity.pdbx_description
1 polymer ?
#
loop_
_entity_poly.entity_id
_entity_poly.type
_entity_poly.pdbx_seq_one_letter_code
_entity_poly.pdbx_strand_id
1 'polypeptide(L)'
;PSNESTESTNFIIDTSTPHGDVIINENCAIKPAVGWVTVHATEPIASGVHEWSIKIESQGETSDGSGLMLGIVPKNFNRYDSFISQGGGWCISRAGKFYGNWKRVDTNTSSGISLVFGTGDVVVFELDTESARLTVSVGDRYVIGELSNLNTDVYPAISLHYKLQHVCFESRRVKERNRSKQSWYDRDQS
;
A
#
# COMPACT_ATOMS: atom_id res chain seq x y z
N PRO A 1 23.10 -5.86 18.99
CA PRO A 1 22.12 -5.95 20.10
C PRO A 1 21.57 -4.55 20.42
N SER A 2 20.37 -4.13 20.09
CA SER A 2 19.12 -4.75 19.62
C SER A 2 18.53 -3.78 18.59
N ASN A 3 18.14 -4.25 17.41
CA ASN A 3 17.39 -3.44 16.45
C ASN A 3 15.98 -3.27 17.01
N GLU A 4 15.71 -2.17 17.70
CA GLU A 4 14.35 -1.79 18.05
C GLU A 4 13.65 -1.23 16.81
N SER A 5 13.10 -2.14 15.99
CA SER A 5 11.93 -1.79 15.20
C SER A 5 10.80 -1.54 16.20
N THR A 6 10.37 -0.29 16.35
CA THR A 6 9.12 0.00 17.08
C THR A 6 7.98 -0.62 16.28
N GLU A 7 7.56 -1.80 16.72
CA GLU A 7 6.34 -2.43 16.23
C GLU A 7 5.13 -1.79 16.92
N SER A 8 4.05 -1.67 16.14
CA SER A 8 2.67 -1.44 16.58
C SER A 8 2.22 0.03 16.74
N THR A 9 1.65 0.55 15.65
CA THR A 9 0.29 1.09 15.69
C THR A 9 -0.53 0.36 14.63
N ASN A 10 -1.68 -0.20 15.02
CA ASN A 10 -2.61 -0.78 14.06
C ASN A 10 -3.11 0.35 13.16
N PHE A 11 -3.03 0.17 11.84
CA PHE A 11 -3.63 1.12 10.90
C PHE A 11 -5.15 1.10 11.05
N ILE A 12 -5.70 2.13 11.70
CA ILE A 12 -7.14 2.32 11.81
C ILE A 12 -7.62 3.06 10.56
N ILE A 13 -8.72 2.61 9.98
CA ILE A 13 -9.38 3.28 8.87
C ILE A 13 -10.00 4.59 9.37
N ASP A 14 -9.83 5.67 8.60
CA ASP A 14 -10.40 6.97 8.91
C ASP A 14 -11.92 7.00 8.64
N THR A 15 -12.70 6.83 9.71
CA THR A 15 -14.17 6.88 9.66
C THR A 15 -14.74 8.30 9.60
N SER A 16 -13.90 9.35 9.64
CA SER A 16 -14.36 10.74 9.51
C SER A 16 -14.60 11.15 8.05
N THR A 17 -14.08 10.38 7.10
CA THR A 17 -14.24 10.62 5.66
C THR A 17 -15.48 9.90 5.11
N PRO A 18 -16.08 10.33 3.98
CA PRO A 18 -17.20 9.62 3.38
C PRO A 18 -16.84 8.17 3.02
N HIS A 19 -17.62 7.21 3.51
CA HIS A 19 -17.34 5.78 3.35
C HIS A 19 -18.57 4.97 2.90
N GLY A 20 -19.54 5.62 2.24
CA GLY A 20 -20.65 4.98 1.53
C GLY A 20 -21.36 3.88 2.32
N ASP A 21 -21.51 2.71 1.70
CA ASP A 21 -22.10 1.50 2.28
C ASP A 21 -21.07 0.58 2.95
N VAL A 22 -19.81 0.99 3.12
CA VAL A 22 -18.76 0.15 3.72
C VAL A 22 -18.99 0.00 5.21
N ILE A 23 -18.92 -1.24 5.68
CA ILE A 23 -18.87 -1.52 7.12
C ILE A 23 -17.40 -1.49 7.53
N ILE A 24 -17.04 -0.54 8.38
CA ILE A 24 -15.69 -0.39 8.92
C ILE A 24 -15.67 -0.92 10.35
N ASN A 25 -14.72 -1.81 10.65
CA ASN A 25 -14.41 -2.24 12.00
C ASN A 25 -12.92 -2.04 12.23
N GLU A 26 -12.56 -0.95 12.90
CA GLU A 26 -11.17 -0.53 13.16
C GLU A 26 -10.31 -0.47 11.88
N ASN A 27 -9.52 -1.52 11.64
CA ASN A 27 -8.58 -1.68 10.55
C ASN A 27 -9.16 -2.43 9.33
N CYS A 28 -10.39 -2.94 9.43
CA CYS A 28 -11.05 -3.76 8.41
C CYS A 28 -12.20 -3.01 7.71
N ALA A 29 -12.29 -3.21 6.40
CA ALA A 29 -13.38 -2.74 5.56
C ALA A 29 -14.12 -3.92 4.90
N ILE A 30 -15.45 -3.92 5.02
CA ILE A 30 -16.34 -4.93 4.43
C ILE A 30 -17.31 -4.25 3.46
N LYS A 31 -17.43 -4.80 2.25
CA LYS A 31 -18.30 -4.26 1.19
C LYS A 31 -19.62 -5.05 1.05
N PRO A 32 -20.78 -4.49 1.43
CA PRO A 32 -22.05 -5.21 1.35
C PRO A 32 -22.76 -5.11 -0.01
N ALA A 33 -22.63 -4.01 -0.75
CA ALA A 33 -23.26 -3.82 -2.07
C ALA A 33 -22.24 -3.61 -3.19
N VAL A 34 -22.68 -3.52 -4.44
CA VAL A 34 -21.81 -3.13 -5.57
C VAL A 34 -21.71 -1.61 -5.64
N GLY A 35 -20.54 -1.08 -5.95
CA GLY A 35 -20.28 0.35 -6.10
C GLY A 35 -18.89 0.69 -5.58
N TRP A 36 -18.21 1.64 -6.21
CA TRP A 36 -16.87 2.02 -5.77
C TRP A 36 -16.89 2.77 -4.46
N VAL A 37 -15.91 2.47 -3.63
CA VAL A 37 -15.61 3.19 -2.41
C VAL A 37 -14.11 3.07 -2.12
N THR A 38 -13.49 4.17 -1.70
CA THR A 38 -12.11 4.19 -1.23
C THR A 38 -12.07 4.64 0.21
N VAL A 39 -11.40 3.85 1.05
CA VAL A 39 -11.07 4.19 2.43
C VAL A 39 -9.56 4.29 2.58
N HIS A 40 -9.10 5.06 3.55
CA HIS A 40 -7.67 5.16 3.86
C HIS A 40 -7.43 5.10 5.37
N ALA A 41 -6.20 4.80 5.71
CA ALA A 41 -5.70 4.88 7.08
C ALA A 41 -5.77 6.31 7.63
N THR A 42 -5.88 6.43 8.95
CA THR A 42 -5.79 7.71 9.68
C THR A 42 -4.37 8.29 9.70
N GLU A 43 -3.35 7.44 9.75
CA GLU A 43 -1.96 7.89 9.86
C GLU A 43 -1.29 8.10 8.50
N PRO A 44 -0.65 9.26 8.27
CA PRO A 44 0.11 9.51 7.05
C PRO A 44 1.47 8.78 7.03
N ILE A 45 1.96 8.59 5.82
CA ILE A 45 3.36 8.33 5.47
C ILE A 45 3.96 9.66 4.99
N ALA A 46 4.87 10.22 5.78
CA ALA A 46 5.46 11.53 5.53
C ALA A 46 6.90 11.43 4.96
N SER A 47 7.85 10.91 5.74
CA SER A 47 9.26 10.81 5.32
C SER A 47 9.93 9.53 5.81
N GLY A 48 10.89 9.02 5.03
CA GLY A 48 11.68 7.85 5.34
C GLY A 48 11.21 6.60 4.59
N VAL A 49 11.51 5.43 5.16
CA VAL A 49 11.10 4.13 4.61
C VAL A 49 10.01 3.55 5.50
N HIS A 50 8.83 3.35 4.92
CA HIS A 50 7.65 2.84 5.62
C HIS A 50 7.21 1.53 5.02
N GLU A 51 7.02 0.53 5.86
CA GLU A 51 6.44 -0.76 5.49
C GLU A 51 5.05 -0.89 6.12
N TRP A 52 4.09 -1.41 5.35
CA TRP A 52 2.79 -1.80 5.87
C TRP A 52 2.24 -3.02 5.15
N SER A 53 1.28 -3.69 5.79
CA SER A 53 0.66 -4.89 5.25
C SER A 53 -0.86 -4.80 5.23
N ILE A 54 -1.45 -5.47 4.22
CA ILE A 54 -2.89 -5.55 4.02
C ILE A 54 -3.26 -7.03 3.83
N LYS A 55 -4.12 -7.53 4.72
CA LYS A 55 -4.68 -8.88 4.65
C LYS A 55 -5.94 -8.91 3.81
N ILE A 56 -6.02 -9.88 2.90
CA ILE A 56 -7.20 -10.15 2.10
C ILE A 56 -8.00 -11.27 2.76
N GLU A 57 -8.90 -10.91 3.68
CA GLU A 57 -9.77 -11.88 4.36
C GLU A 57 -10.77 -12.50 3.38
N SER A 58 -11.28 -11.71 2.44
CA SER A 58 -12.12 -12.18 1.34
C SER A 58 -11.99 -11.24 0.14
N GLN A 59 -11.68 -11.80 -1.03
CA GLN A 59 -11.66 -11.04 -2.29
C GLN A 59 -13.05 -10.68 -2.83
N GLY A 60 -14.13 -11.20 -2.24
CA GLY A 60 -15.51 -11.00 -2.69
C GLY A 60 -15.97 -11.92 -3.81
N GLU A 61 -17.11 -11.59 -4.41
CA GLU A 61 -17.86 -12.45 -5.34
C GLU A 61 -17.29 -12.56 -6.77
N THR A 62 -16.33 -11.70 -7.15
CA THR A 62 -15.74 -11.69 -8.51
C THR A 62 -14.40 -12.43 -8.58
N SER A 63 -14.07 -12.93 -9.77
CA SER A 63 -12.76 -13.50 -10.11
C SER A 63 -11.98 -12.69 -11.15
N ASP A 64 -12.50 -11.56 -11.65
CA ASP A 64 -11.85 -10.76 -12.71
C ASP A 64 -10.68 -9.90 -12.18
N GLY A 65 -10.70 -9.58 -10.87
CA GLY A 65 -9.67 -8.82 -10.18
C GLY A 65 -9.65 -7.32 -10.46
N SER A 66 -10.72 -6.78 -11.05
CA SER A 66 -10.83 -5.36 -11.40
C SER A 66 -11.36 -4.48 -10.27
N GLY A 67 -12.06 -5.05 -9.29
CA GLY A 67 -12.80 -4.33 -8.26
C GLY A 67 -12.16 -4.27 -6.87
N LEU A 68 -10.88 -4.62 -6.76
CA LEU A 68 -10.12 -4.51 -5.52
C LEU A 68 -8.78 -3.85 -5.83
N MET A 69 -8.55 -2.67 -5.25
CA MET A 69 -7.33 -1.89 -5.43
C MET A 69 -6.68 -1.62 -4.08
N LEU A 70 -5.36 -1.78 -4.02
CA LEU A 70 -4.56 -1.51 -2.83
C LEU A 70 -3.47 -0.51 -3.18
N GLY A 71 -3.19 0.46 -2.32
CA GLY A 71 -2.15 1.42 -2.58
C GLY A 71 -2.14 2.60 -1.62
N ILE A 72 -1.94 3.79 -2.16
CA ILE A 72 -1.84 5.03 -1.39
C ILE A 72 -2.59 6.17 -2.06
N VAL A 73 -3.13 7.08 -1.26
CA VAL A 73 -3.79 8.32 -1.71
C VAL A 73 -3.05 9.56 -1.17
N PRO A 74 -3.06 10.69 -1.89
CA PRO A 74 -2.47 11.94 -1.37
C PRO A 74 -3.34 12.56 -0.27
N LYS A 75 -2.74 13.39 0.59
CA LYS A 75 -3.43 14.10 1.69
C LYS A 75 -4.70 14.87 1.30
N ASN A 76 -4.77 15.35 0.06
CA ASN A 76 -5.91 16.11 -0.46
C ASN A 76 -6.93 15.24 -1.23
N PHE A 77 -6.89 13.92 -1.06
CA PHE A 77 -7.84 13.01 -1.68
C PHE A 77 -9.28 13.33 -1.27
N ASN A 78 -10.18 13.37 -2.25
CA ASN A 78 -11.57 13.73 -2.05
C ASN A 78 -12.57 12.92 -2.91
N ARG A 79 -12.10 11.86 -3.60
CA ARG A 79 -12.91 11.02 -4.50
C ARG A 79 -13.23 9.66 -3.88
N TYR A 80 -13.95 9.70 -2.76
CA TYR A 80 -14.24 8.52 -1.94
C TYR A 80 -15.23 7.54 -2.56
N ASP A 81 -16.01 7.94 -3.56
CA ASP A 81 -16.96 7.13 -4.34
C ASP A 81 -16.34 6.50 -5.61
N SER A 82 -15.01 6.44 -5.64
CA SER A 82 -14.20 6.02 -6.78
C SER A 82 -13.07 5.10 -6.32
N PHE A 83 -12.14 4.75 -7.21
CA PHE A 83 -10.93 4.01 -6.89
C PHE A 83 -9.68 4.90 -6.85
N ILE A 84 -8.67 4.46 -6.09
CA ILE A 84 -7.47 5.21 -5.71
C ILE A 84 -6.91 6.10 -6.85
N SER A 85 -6.64 5.55 -8.03
CA SER A 85 -5.98 6.31 -9.10
C SER A 85 -6.87 7.37 -9.77
N GLN A 86 -8.19 7.24 -9.70
CA GLN A 86 -9.10 8.29 -10.20
C GLN A 86 -9.10 9.54 -9.31
N GLY A 87 -8.74 9.40 -8.03
CA GLY A 87 -8.48 10.51 -7.11
C GLY A 87 -7.02 10.95 -7.04
N GLY A 88 -6.17 10.51 -7.97
CA GLY A 88 -4.76 10.91 -8.05
C GLY A 88 -3.79 10.09 -7.19
N GLY A 89 -4.24 8.97 -6.61
CA GLY A 89 -3.36 8.04 -5.90
C GLY A 89 -2.68 7.01 -6.81
N TRP A 90 -1.91 6.11 -6.20
CA TRP A 90 -1.18 5.02 -6.87
C TRP A 90 -1.63 3.69 -6.29
N CYS A 91 -1.95 2.73 -7.15
CA CYS A 91 -2.44 1.43 -6.69
C CYS A 91 -2.11 0.27 -7.62
N ILE A 92 -2.20 -0.92 -7.03
CA ILE A 92 -2.23 -2.21 -7.72
C ILE A 92 -3.65 -2.79 -7.62
N SER A 93 -4.16 -3.36 -8.71
CA SER A 93 -5.37 -4.18 -8.65
C SER A 93 -5.04 -5.62 -8.26
N ARG A 94 -6.05 -6.33 -7.76
CA ARG A 94 -5.95 -7.79 -7.53
C ARG A 94 -5.44 -8.55 -8.75
N ALA A 95 -5.78 -8.13 -9.95
CA ALA A 95 -5.28 -8.72 -11.21
C ALA A 95 -3.80 -8.39 -11.53
N GLY A 96 -3.08 -7.70 -10.65
CA GLY A 96 -1.69 -7.30 -10.81
C GLY A 96 -1.49 -6.13 -11.78
N LYS A 97 -2.52 -5.31 -12.02
CA LYS A 97 -2.42 -4.11 -12.88
C LYS A 97 -2.08 -2.88 -12.06
N PHE A 98 -1.25 -2.01 -12.63
CA PHE A 98 -0.69 -0.83 -11.99
C PHE A 98 -1.42 0.41 -12.48
N TYR A 99 -1.76 1.34 -11.58
CA TYR A 99 -2.48 2.57 -11.90
C TYR A 99 -1.86 3.79 -11.22
N GLY A 100 -2.19 5.00 -11.71
CA GLY A 100 -1.75 6.26 -11.12
C GLY A 100 -0.39 6.79 -11.61
N ASN A 101 0.08 6.41 -12.80
CA ASN A 101 1.45 6.72 -13.28
C ASN A 101 2.56 6.08 -12.43
N TRP A 102 2.27 4.90 -11.87
CA TRP A 102 3.27 4.05 -11.25
C TRP A 102 4.11 3.38 -12.34
N LYS A 103 5.37 3.80 -12.50
CA LYS A 103 6.27 3.28 -13.52
C LYS A 103 7.02 2.09 -12.95
N ARG A 104 6.71 0.88 -13.42
CA ARG A 104 7.41 -0.35 -13.06
C ARG A 104 8.90 -0.27 -13.49
N VAL A 105 9.82 -0.60 -12.58
CA VAL A 105 11.29 -0.47 -12.78
C VAL A 105 12.09 -1.73 -12.48
N ASP A 106 11.45 -2.82 -12.03
CA ASP A 106 12.13 -4.10 -11.89
C ASP A 106 12.52 -4.66 -13.28
N THR A 107 13.82 -4.87 -13.48
CA THR A 107 14.42 -5.28 -14.76
C THR A 107 14.46 -6.79 -14.99
N ASN A 108 13.97 -7.60 -14.05
CA ASN A 108 13.83 -9.07 -14.20
C ASN A 108 12.56 -9.47 -15.00
N THR A 109 12.27 -8.70 -16.04
CA THR A 109 11.10 -8.82 -16.93
C THR A 109 11.16 -9.98 -17.91
N SER A 110 12.18 -10.84 -17.87
CA SER A 110 12.15 -12.12 -18.59
C SER A 110 11.06 -13.08 -18.09
N SER A 111 10.40 -12.78 -16.97
CA SER A 111 9.42 -13.68 -16.33
C SER A 111 7.96 -13.23 -16.42
N GLY A 112 7.63 -12.02 -16.88
CA GLY A 112 6.22 -11.58 -17.03
C GLY A 112 5.37 -11.70 -15.75
N ILE A 113 6.00 -11.70 -14.56
CA ILE A 113 5.32 -11.98 -13.31
C ILE A 113 4.30 -10.88 -13.01
N SER A 114 3.03 -11.25 -13.09
CA SER A 114 1.90 -10.47 -12.57
C SER A 114 1.79 -10.71 -11.07
N LEU A 115 1.82 -9.63 -10.28
CA LEU A 115 1.63 -9.71 -8.84
C LEU A 115 0.13 -9.76 -8.52
N VAL A 116 -0.44 -10.94 -8.74
CA VAL A 116 -1.83 -11.26 -8.38
C VAL A 116 -1.91 -11.66 -6.91
N PHE A 117 -2.95 -11.21 -6.23
CA PHE A 117 -3.28 -11.59 -4.86
C PHE A 117 -4.76 -12.01 -4.74
N GLY A 118 -5.15 -12.61 -3.63
CA GLY A 118 -6.53 -13.05 -3.39
C GLY A 118 -6.78 -13.42 -1.93
N THR A 119 -7.92 -14.05 -1.67
CA THR A 119 -8.31 -14.50 -0.32
C THR A 119 -7.18 -15.29 0.35
N GLY A 120 -6.82 -14.90 1.57
CA GLY A 120 -5.77 -15.51 2.37
C GLY A 120 -4.40 -14.84 2.23
N ASP A 121 -4.17 -14.06 1.17
CA ASP A 121 -2.88 -13.39 0.96
C ASP A 121 -2.69 -12.20 1.91
N VAL A 122 -1.42 -11.92 2.22
CA VAL A 122 -0.96 -10.67 2.81
C VAL A 122 -0.16 -9.92 1.77
N VAL A 123 -0.59 -8.71 1.45
CA VAL A 123 0.09 -7.81 0.51
C VAL A 123 0.90 -6.81 1.33
N VAL A 124 2.22 -6.81 1.14
CA VAL A 124 3.14 -5.91 1.86
C VAL A 124 3.58 -4.81 0.92
N PHE A 125 3.57 -3.59 1.42
CA PHE A 125 4.04 -2.40 0.74
C PHE A 125 5.24 -1.83 1.49
N GLU A 126 6.26 -1.41 0.75
CA GLU A 126 7.38 -0.64 1.28
C GLU A 126 7.58 0.61 0.41
N LEU A 127 7.45 1.79 1.02
CA LEU A 127 7.66 3.08 0.37
C LEU A 127 8.92 3.75 0.91
N ASP A 128 9.91 3.95 0.05
CA ASP A 128 10.98 4.92 0.26
C ASP A 128 10.52 6.26 -0.33
N THR A 129 10.16 7.21 0.54
CA THR A 129 9.61 8.51 0.14
C THR A 129 10.64 9.41 -0.55
N GLU A 130 11.93 9.21 -0.30
CA GLU A 130 12.99 10.06 -0.87
C GLU A 130 13.28 9.69 -2.33
N SER A 131 13.35 8.39 -2.62
CA SER A 131 13.51 7.88 -3.99
C SER A 131 12.19 7.72 -4.72
N ALA A 132 11.06 7.99 -4.06
CA ALA A 132 9.71 7.77 -4.55
C ALA A 132 9.52 6.34 -5.10
N ARG A 133 10.09 5.34 -4.41
CA ARG A 133 10.03 3.93 -4.82
C ARG A 133 9.09 3.17 -3.93
N LEU A 134 8.09 2.54 -4.56
CA LEU A 134 7.14 1.65 -3.92
C LEU A 134 7.43 0.21 -4.35
N THR A 135 7.78 -0.62 -3.38
CA THR A 135 7.84 -2.07 -3.52
C THR A 135 6.54 -2.67 -3.02
N VAL A 136 5.97 -3.60 -3.78
CA VAL A 136 4.79 -4.37 -3.36
C VAL A 136 5.12 -5.85 -3.44
N SER A 137 4.83 -6.62 -2.40
CA SER A 137 5.10 -8.05 -2.35
C SER A 137 3.91 -8.88 -1.83
N VAL A 138 3.87 -10.13 -2.28
CA VAL A 138 2.88 -11.15 -1.90
C VAL A 138 3.62 -12.47 -1.77
N GLY A 139 3.91 -12.88 -0.53
CA GLY A 139 4.88 -13.93 -0.26
C GLY A 139 6.25 -13.59 -0.87
N ASP A 140 6.80 -14.51 -1.66
CA ASP A 140 8.16 -14.37 -2.24
C ASP A 140 8.19 -13.54 -3.53
N ARG A 141 7.01 -13.17 -4.06
CA ARG A 141 6.87 -12.39 -5.29
C ARG A 141 6.82 -10.91 -4.94
N TYR A 142 7.54 -10.08 -5.70
CA TYR A 142 7.49 -8.64 -5.52
C TYR A 142 7.60 -7.91 -6.85
N VAL A 143 7.20 -6.65 -6.83
CA VAL A 143 7.32 -5.69 -7.92
C VAL A 143 7.76 -4.36 -7.36
N ILE A 144 8.52 -3.60 -8.15
CA ILE A 144 9.00 -2.28 -7.76
C ILE A 144 8.55 -1.29 -8.83
N GLY A 145 8.05 -0.14 -8.41
CA GLY A 145 7.89 0.97 -9.33
C GLY A 145 8.13 2.32 -8.68
N GLU A 146 8.46 3.28 -9.54
CA GLU A 146 8.69 4.67 -9.20
C GLU A 146 7.38 5.46 -9.30
N LEU A 147 7.09 6.23 -8.25
CA LEU A 147 5.91 7.07 -8.12
C LEU A 147 6.23 8.47 -8.64
N SER A 148 5.71 8.79 -9.82
CA SER A 148 5.82 10.16 -10.36
C SER A 148 5.11 11.15 -9.43
N ASN A 149 5.72 12.30 -9.14
CA ASN A 149 5.10 13.42 -8.41
C ASN A 149 4.72 13.14 -6.94
N LEU A 150 5.41 12.24 -6.25
CA LEU A 150 5.28 12.10 -4.80
C LEU A 150 5.88 13.35 -4.11
N ASN A 151 5.04 14.29 -3.69
CA ASN A 151 5.47 15.57 -3.11
C ASN A 151 4.71 15.96 -1.82
N THR A 152 3.90 15.05 -1.30
CA THR A 152 3.02 15.28 -0.15
C THR A 152 2.92 14.02 0.70
N ASP A 153 2.42 14.16 1.92
CA ASP A 153 2.06 13.03 2.75
C ASP A 153 1.01 12.17 2.04
N VAL A 154 1.19 10.87 2.13
CA VAL A 154 0.29 9.87 1.52
C VAL A 154 -0.27 8.94 2.57
N TYR A 155 -1.44 8.39 2.32
CA TYR A 155 -2.14 7.52 3.25
C TYR A 155 -2.35 6.16 2.59
N PRO A 156 -2.01 5.05 3.27
CA PRO A 156 -2.41 3.71 2.84
C PRO A 156 -3.92 3.64 2.60
N ALA A 157 -4.31 3.03 1.48
CA ALA A 157 -5.68 3.07 1.00
C ALA A 157 -6.12 1.75 0.36
N ILE A 158 -7.43 1.50 0.43
CA ILE A 158 -8.12 0.35 -0.13
C ILE A 158 -9.31 0.87 -0.93
N SER A 159 -9.46 0.43 -2.17
CA SER A 159 -10.71 0.59 -2.93
C SER A 159 -11.43 -0.73 -3.09
N LEU A 160 -12.72 -0.73 -2.79
CA LEU A 160 -13.64 -1.86 -2.89
C LEU A 160 -14.72 -1.53 -3.92
N HIS A 161 -15.21 -2.55 -4.62
CA HIS A 161 -16.28 -2.40 -5.62
C HIS A 161 -17.35 -3.48 -5.51
N TYR A 162 -16.95 -4.74 -5.30
CA TYR A 162 -17.85 -5.89 -5.36
C TYR A 162 -18.27 -6.34 -3.97
N LYS A 163 -19.37 -7.08 -3.89
CA LYS A 163 -19.90 -7.55 -2.61
C LYS A 163 -18.95 -8.55 -1.95
N LEU A 164 -19.07 -8.64 -0.63
CA LEU A 164 -18.39 -9.61 0.24
C LEU A 164 -16.86 -9.47 0.25
N GLN A 165 -16.34 -8.35 -0.24
CA GLN A 165 -14.94 -8.01 -0.07
C GLN A 165 -14.71 -7.67 1.40
N HIS A 166 -13.67 -8.27 1.99
CA HIS A 166 -13.24 -8.04 3.36
C HIS A 166 -11.72 -7.92 3.36
N VAL A 167 -11.23 -6.74 3.74
CA VAL A 167 -9.81 -6.38 3.64
C VAL A 167 -9.41 -5.62 4.90
N CYS A 168 -8.28 -5.98 5.49
CA CYS A 168 -7.81 -5.40 6.75
C CYS A 168 -6.38 -4.90 6.62
N PHE A 169 -6.07 -3.75 7.21
CA PHE A 169 -4.67 -3.39 7.45
C PHE A 169 -4.13 -4.20 8.64
N GLU A 170 -2.94 -4.79 8.55
CA GLU A 170 -2.39 -5.63 9.63
C GLU A 170 -1.29 -4.91 10.42
N SER A 171 -0.18 -4.56 9.78
CA SER A 171 0.99 -4.02 10.47
C SER A 171 1.58 -2.79 9.78
N ARG A 172 2.26 -1.97 10.58
CA ARG A 172 3.15 -0.88 10.15
C ARG A 172 4.51 -1.05 10.79
N ARG A 173 5.57 -0.84 10.01
CA ARG A 173 6.94 -0.70 10.53
C ARG A 173 7.61 0.49 9.86
N VAL A 174 8.20 1.37 10.65
CA VAL A 174 9.11 2.40 10.13
C VAL A 174 10.51 1.81 10.12
N LYS A 175 11.14 1.72 8.96
CA LYS A 175 12.51 1.22 8.86
C LYS A 175 13.46 2.38 9.04
N GLU A 176 14.29 2.33 10.08
CA GLU A 176 15.44 3.21 10.15
C GLU A 176 16.34 2.95 8.94
N ARG A 177 16.71 4.01 8.23
CA ARG A 177 17.71 3.88 7.19
C ARG A 177 19.00 3.47 7.91
N ASN A 178 19.46 2.23 7.67
CA ASN A 178 20.84 1.87 7.97
C ASN A 178 21.72 2.76 7.10
N ARG A 179 22.02 3.97 7.58
CA ARG A 179 23.23 4.67 7.18
C ARG A 179 24.34 3.78 7.66
N SER A 180 24.87 2.94 6.78
CA SER A 180 26.24 2.50 6.94
C SER A 180 27.05 3.78 7.07
N LYS A 181 27.38 4.16 8.31
CA LYS A 181 28.52 5.01 8.58
C LYS A 181 29.70 4.19 8.10
N GLN A 182 30.01 4.27 6.81
CA GLN A 182 31.39 4.13 6.38
C GLN A 182 32.09 5.32 7.05
N SER A 183 32.61 5.02 8.23
CA SER A 183 33.51 5.87 8.98
C SER A 183 34.63 6.26 8.03
N TRP A 184 34.69 7.53 7.67
CA TRP A 184 35.75 8.13 6.87
C TRP A 184 37.06 8.28 7.67
N TYR A 185 37.22 7.53 8.78
CA TYR A 185 38.38 7.55 9.65
C TYR A 185 39.43 6.45 9.41
N ASP A 186 39.26 5.53 8.45
CA ASP A 186 40.33 4.58 8.08
C ASP A 186 41.15 5.05 6.87
N ARG A 187 41.48 6.35 6.82
CA ARG A 187 42.46 6.86 5.85
C ARG A 187 43.75 7.42 6.44
N ASP A 188 43.87 7.51 7.75
CA ASP A 188 45.11 7.95 8.40
C ASP A 188 45.34 7.18 9.70
N GLN A 189 45.75 5.91 9.59
CA GLN A 189 46.78 5.35 10.48
C GLN A 189 47.26 3.96 10.02
N SER A 190 48.60 3.90 9.91
CA SER A 190 49.53 2.78 9.68
C SER A 190 49.58 2.14 8.29
#